data_AF-A0A442SSA2-F1
#
_entry.id   AF-A0A442SSA2-F1
#
_cell.length_a   1.000
_cell.length_b   1.000
_cell.length_c   1.000
_cell.angle_alpha   90.00
_cell.angle_beta   90.00
_cell.angle_gamma   90.00
#
_symmetry.space_group_name_H-M   'P 1'
#
loop_
_entity.id
_entity.type
_entity.pdbx_description
1 polymer ?
#
loop_
_entity_poly.entity_id
_entity_poly.type
_entity_poly.pdbx_seq_one_letter_code
_entity_poly.pdbx_strand_id
1 'polypeptide(L)'
;MLQAASPLPGAGESLLHLSGPSASIRQHQPLSCGFVLLGYSPKSYRSREPFGRPHSSMISNADFVVIDHAPELDRAASHVPSIVERRTISVPCSFELVFGDEEIADTPFASRCFCILHPSN
;
A
#
# COMPACT_ATOMS: atom_id res chain seq x y z
N MET A 1 -27.33 -11.94 12.00
CA MET A 1 -27.37 -12.25 10.56
C MET A 1 -26.71 -11.10 9.82
N LEU A 2 -25.58 -11.33 9.14
CA LEU A 2 -24.96 -10.34 8.27
C LEU A 2 -25.68 -10.37 6.93
N GLN A 3 -26.48 -9.35 6.64
CA GLN A 3 -27.20 -9.22 5.39
C GLN A 3 -26.18 -8.79 4.31
N ALA A 4 -25.92 -9.64 3.33
CA ALA A 4 -25.07 -9.28 2.21
C ALA A 4 -25.83 -8.26 1.33
N ALA A 5 -25.26 -7.08 1.16
CA ALA A 5 -25.76 -6.13 0.18
C ALA A 5 -25.64 -6.74 -1.22
N SER A 6 -26.67 -6.58 -2.04
CA SER A 6 -26.61 -6.97 -3.45
C SER A 6 -25.41 -6.28 -4.13
N PRO A 7 -24.63 -6.98 -4.97
CA PRO A 7 -23.55 -6.35 -5.72
C PRO A 7 -24.08 -5.15 -6.50
N LEU A 8 -23.39 -4.01 -6.47
CA LEU A 8 -23.70 -2.89 -7.37
C LEU A 8 -23.64 -3.41 -8.82
N PRO A 9 -24.59 -3.03 -9.70
CA PRO A 9 -24.50 -3.34 -11.12
C PRO A 9 -23.15 -2.90 -11.68
N GLY A 10 -22.40 -3.79 -12.35
CA GLY A 10 -21.06 -3.52 -12.88
C GLY A 10 -19.87 -3.80 -11.93
N ALA A 11 -20.08 -4.05 -10.63
CA ALA A 11 -18.99 -4.38 -9.71
C ALA A 11 -18.58 -5.86 -9.84
N GLY A 12 -17.62 -6.15 -10.73
CA GLY A 12 -17.02 -7.48 -10.89
C GLY A 12 -17.35 -8.21 -12.20
N GLU A 13 -18.21 -7.64 -13.05
CA GLU A 13 -18.58 -8.21 -14.36
C GLU A 13 -17.36 -8.37 -15.31
N SER A 14 -16.33 -7.54 -15.15
CA SER A 14 -15.07 -7.63 -15.90
C SER A 14 -14.03 -8.59 -15.27
N LEU A 15 -14.32 -9.20 -14.11
CA LEU A 15 -13.38 -10.04 -13.36
C LEU A 15 -13.86 -11.49 -13.37
N LEU A 16 -13.83 -12.11 -14.54
CA LEU A 16 -14.33 -13.47 -14.77
C LEU A 16 -13.80 -14.53 -13.78
N HIS A 17 -12.60 -14.35 -13.22
CA HIS A 17 -12.01 -15.25 -12.22
C HIS A 17 -12.63 -15.09 -10.81
N LEU A 18 -13.41 -14.03 -10.57
CA LEU A 18 -14.20 -13.78 -9.37
C LEU A 18 -15.70 -13.98 -9.60
N SER A 19 -16.11 -14.58 -10.72
CA SER A 19 -17.52 -14.79 -11.07
C SER A 19 -18.15 -16.03 -10.40
N GLY A 20 -17.37 -16.77 -9.60
CA GLY A 20 -17.85 -17.95 -8.89
C GLY A 20 -18.76 -17.59 -7.71
N PRO A 21 -19.70 -18.47 -7.32
CA PRO A 21 -20.66 -18.25 -6.24
C PRO A 21 -20.04 -18.00 -4.85
N SER A 22 -18.74 -18.26 -4.70
CA SER A 22 -17.98 -18.06 -3.45
C SER A 22 -17.21 -16.74 -3.40
N ALA A 23 -17.19 -15.97 -4.48
CA ALA A 23 -16.47 -14.70 -4.53
C ALA A 23 -17.40 -13.56 -4.11
N SER A 24 -16.98 -12.78 -3.11
CA SER A 24 -17.69 -11.58 -2.66
C SER A 24 -16.73 -10.40 -2.63
N ILE A 25 -17.16 -9.26 -3.18
CA ILE A 25 -16.44 -8.00 -3.11
C ILE A 25 -17.05 -7.20 -1.97
N ARG A 26 -16.28 -6.98 -0.90
CA ARG A 26 -16.69 -6.05 0.15
C ARG A 26 -16.35 -4.64 -0.27
N GLN A 27 -17.37 -3.79 -0.32
CA GLN A 27 -17.18 -2.36 -0.48
C GLN A 27 -16.94 -1.74 0.88
N HIS A 28 -15.85 -1.01 1.00
CA HIS A 28 -15.54 -0.18 2.16
C HIS A 28 -15.82 1.28 1.79
N GLN A 29 -16.25 2.07 2.77
CA GLN A 29 -16.33 3.51 2.56
C GLN A 29 -14.90 4.04 2.38
N PRO A 30 -14.69 5.06 1.52
CA PRO A 30 -13.41 5.75 1.48
C PRO A 30 -13.04 6.21 2.89
N LEU A 31 -11.75 6.15 3.22
CA LEU A 31 -11.22 6.53 4.52
C LEU A 31 -11.78 5.68 5.68
N SER A 32 -12.23 4.44 5.42
CA SER A 32 -12.71 3.53 6.47
C SER A 32 -11.78 2.34 6.74
N CYS A 33 -10.64 2.28 6.07
CA CYS A 33 -9.68 1.19 6.24
C CYS A 33 -8.24 1.70 6.26
N GLY A 34 -7.43 1.10 7.13
CA GLY A 34 -5.99 1.30 7.12
C GLY A 34 -5.29 0.33 6.18
N PHE A 35 -4.22 0.79 5.53
CA PHE A 35 -3.33 -0.06 4.74
C PHE A 35 -1.97 -0.18 5.41
N VAL A 36 -1.43 -1.40 5.47
CA VAL A 36 -0.08 -1.65 5.97
C VAL A 36 0.73 -2.33 4.87
N LEU A 37 1.77 -1.65 4.42
CA LEU A 37 2.66 -2.08 3.34
C LEU A 37 4.02 -2.46 3.94
N LEU A 38 4.17 -3.74 4.28
CA LEU A 38 5.41 -4.28 4.85
C LEU A 38 6.41 -4.65 3.77
N GLY A 39 7.68 -4.29 3.97
CA GLY A 39 8.77 -4.57 3.04
C GLY A 39 8.52 -3.96 1.65
N TYR A 40 7.98 -2.74 1.63
CA TYR A 40 7.51 -2.09 0.43
C TYR A 40 8.64 -1.86 -0.58
N SER A 41 8.67 -2.69 -1.61
CA SER A 41 9.64 -2.63 -2.72
C SER A 41 9.00 -3.16 -4.01
N PRO A 42 8.06 -2.40 -4.59
CA PRO A 42 7.32 -2.87 -5.75
C PRO A 42 8.28 -3.04 -6.95
N LYS A 43 8.17 -4.18 -7.63
CA LYS A 43 8.87 -4.44 -8.90
C LYS A 43 7.98 -4.01 -10.05
N SER A 44 8.56 -3.44 -11.10
CA SER A 44 7.85 -3.27 -12.36
C SER A 44 7.43 -4.63 -12.92
N TYR A 45 6.26 -4.68 -13.54
CA TYR A 45 5.79 -5.86 -14.25
C TYR A 45 5.73 -5.56 -15.74
N ARG A 46 6.71 -6.08 -16.50
CA ARG A 46 6.93 -5.73 -17.91
C ARG A 46 7.07 -4.21 -18.07
N SER A 47 6.35 -3.62 -19.02
CA SER A 47 6.33 -2.17 -19.29
C SER A 47 5.39 -1.38 -18.37
N ARG A 48 4.69 -2.04 -17.44
CA ARG A 48 3.81 -1.32 -16.50
C ARG A 48 4.65 -0.74 -15.39
N GLU A 49 4.36 0.52 -15.08
CA GLU A 49 4.90 1.18 -13.89
C GLU A 49 4.63 0.31 -12.66
N PRO A 50 5.60 0.20 -11.72
CA PRO A 50 5.41 -0.47 -10.45
C PRO A 50 4.19 0.08 -9.69
N PHE A 51 3.87 1.36 -9.95
CA PHE A 51 2.75 2.10 -9.42
C PHE A 51 1.65 2.30 -10.49
N GLY A 52 0.71 1.37 -10.56
CA GLY A 52 -0.50 1.59 -11.35
C GLY A 52 -1.51 2.51 -10.65
N ARG A 53 -2.46 3.05 -11.43
CA ARG A 53 -3.66 3.75 -10.91
C ARG A 53 -4.35 3.05 -9.73
N PRO A 54 -4.50 1.70 -9.69
CA PRO A 54 -5.16 1.03 -8.58
C PRO A 54 -4.44 1.20 -7.25
N HIS A 55 -3.11 1.09 -7.24
CA HIS A 55 -2.31 1.19 -6.01
C HIS A 55 -2.33 2.62 -5.46
N SER A 56 -2.26 3.60 -6.35
CA SER A 56 -2.42 5.01 -5.98
C SER A 56 -3.80 5.29 -5.40
N SER A 57 -4.86 4.74 -6.02
CA SER A 57 -6.24 4.90 -5.54
C SER A 57 -6.44 4.29 -4.15
N MET A 58 -5.85 3.13 -3.85
CA MET A 58 -5.94 2.52 -2.53
C MET A 58 -5.30 3.41 -1.46
N ILE A 59 -4.11 3.97 -1.72
CA ILE A 59 -3.44 4.88 -0.79
C ILE A 59 -4.27 6.14 -0.55
N SER A 60 -4.81 6.76 -1.61
CA SER A 60 -5.59 7.99 -1.49
C SER A 60 -6.94 7.81 -0.77
N ASN A 61 -7.49 6.60 -0.76
CA ASN A 61 -8.79 6.30 -0.13
C ASN A 61 -8.64 5.54 1.20
N ALA A 62 -7.42 5.39 1.72
CA ALA A 62 -7.18 4.81 3.03
C ALA A 62 -7.38 5.84 4.15
N ASP A 63 -7.85 5.41 5.31
CA ASP A 63 -7.91 6.24 6.52
C ASP A 63 -6.49 6.60 7.00
N PHE A 64 -5.62 5.59 7.00
CA PHE A 64 -4.19 5.75 7.22
C PHE A 64 -3.41 4.72 6.40
N VAL A 65 -2.15 5.01 6.12
CA VAL A 65 -1.23 4.08 5.47
C VAL A 65 0.05 3.99 6.29
N VAL A 66 0.47 2.78 6.62
CA VAL A 66 1.81 2.50 7.16
C VAL A 66 2.65 1.94 6.03
N ILE A 67 3.74 2.62 5.71
CA ILE A 67 4.75 2.14 4.77
C ILE A 67 5.98 1.76 5.55
N ASP A 68 6.39 0.51 5.43
CA ASP A 68 7.64 0.00 5.94
C ASP A 68 8.53 -0.38 4.76
N HIS A 69 9.74 0.19 4.72
CA HIS A 69 10.65 0.00 3.61
C HIS A 69 12.11 0.04 4.05
N ALA A 70 12.98 -0.67 3.33
CA ALA A 70 14.42 -0.56 3.47
C ALA A 70 14.90 0.70 2.71
N PRO A 71 15.45 1.72 3.38
CA PRO A 71 15.83 2.98 2.73
C PRO A 71 16.99 2.83 1.76
N GLU A 72 17.87 1.86 1.99
CA GLU A 72 19.02 1.58 1.12
C GLU A 72 18.67 0.71 -0.10
N LEU A 73 17.44 0.19 -0.16
CA LEU A 73 16.99 -0.56 -1.31
C LEU A 73 16.50 0.40 -2.40
N ASP A 74 17.26 0.51 -3.48
CA ASP A 74 17.04 1.45 -4.62
C ASP A 74 15.57 1.57 -5.06
N ARG A 75 14.87 0.44 -5.19
CA ARG A 75 13.44 0.41 -5.56
C ARG A 75 12.50 1.00 -4.51
N ALA A 76 12.81 0.83 -3.24
CA ALA A 76 12.02 1.42 -2.17
C ALA A 76 12.32 2.92 -2.07
N ALA A 77 13.61 3.26 -2.05
CA ALA A 77 14.12 4.62 -1.98
C ALA A 77 13.59 5.52 -3.11
N SER A 78 13.41 4.98 -4.31
CA SER A 78 12.87 5.74 -5.46
C SER A 78 11.36 5.95 -5.43
N HIS A 79 10.59 5.05 -4.78
CA HIS A 79 9.12 5.11 -4.84
C HIS A 79 8.48 5.76 -3.62
N VAL A 80 9.02 5.55 -2.42
CA VAL A 80 8.42 6.09 -1.19
C VAL A 80 8.33 7.62 -1.21
N PRO A 81 9.36 8.38 -1.65
CA PRO A 81 9.27 9.83 -1.80
C PRO A 81 8.06 10.28 -2.62
N SER A 82 7.78 9.62 -3.75
CA SER A 82 6.66 9.94 -4.63
C SER A 82 5.26 9.73 -4.00
N ILE A 83 5.20 9.05 -2.86
CA ILE A 83 3.97 8.88 -2.07
C ILE A 83 3.92 9.94 -0.97
N VAL A 84 4.98 10.06 -0.19
CA VAL A 84 5.01 10.92 1.01
C VAL A 84 5.02 12.41 0.65
N GLU A 85 5.51 12.79 -0.53
CA GLU A 85 5.55 14.17 -1.02
C GLU A 85 4.26 14.61 -1.71
N ARG A 86 3.25 13.73 -1.83
CA ARG A 86 1.97 14.09 -2.41
C ARG A 86 1.29 15.14 -1.52
N ARG A 87 0.76 16.20 -2.14
CA ARG A 87 0.05 17.29 -1.42
C ARG A 87 -1.17 16.82 -0.62
N THR A 88 -1.75 15.69 -1.01
CA THR A 88 -2.91 15.06 -0.36
C THR A 88 -2.52 14.09 0.75
N ILE A 89 -1.25 14.04 1.15
CA ILE A 89 -0.73 13.15 2.19
C ILE A 89 -0.07 14.02 3.26
N SER A 90 -0.43 13.75 4.51
CA SER A 90 0.32 14.23 5.67
C SER A 90 1.10 13.07 6.30
N VAL A 91 2.30 13.35 6.80
CA VAL A 91 3.16 12.37 7.48
C VAL A 91 3.20 12.72 8.96
N PRO A 92 2.20 12.29 9.76
CA PRO A 92 2.19 12.57 11.20
C PRO A 92 3.41 12.02 11.93
N CYS A 93 3.98 10.91 11.47
CA CYS A 93 5.12 10.27 12.10
C CYS A 93 5.94 9.47 11.09
N SER A 94 7.25 9.51 11.24
CA SER A 94 8.18 8.57 10.65
C SER A 94 9.25 8.18 11.66
N PHE A 95 9.74 6.95 11.58
CA PHE A 95 10.83 6.48 12.42
C PHE A 95 11.63 5.39 11.70
N GLU A 96 12.88 5.21 12.13
CA GLU A 96 13.78 4.20 11.62
C GLU A 96 13.97 3.09 12.66
N LEU A 97 13.95 1.85 12.21
CA LEU A 97 14.33 0.67 12.97
C LEU A 97 15.65 0.17 12.41
N VAL A 98 16.70 0.24 13.22
CA VAL A 98 18.03 -0.30 12.91
C VAL A 98 18.19 -1.65 13.59
N PHE A 99 18.57 -2.68 12.84
CA PHE A 99 18.80 -4.02 13.39
C PHE A 99 20.25 -4.16 13.84
N GLY A 100 20.45 -4.58 15.09
CA GLY A 100 21.76 -4.88 15.64
C GLY A 100 22.25 -6.30 15.30
N ASP A 101 21.91 -6.81 14.12
CA ASP A 101 22.29 -8.16 13.67
C ASP A 101 23.52 -8.06 12.76
N GLU A 102 24.64 -8.63 13.23
CA GLU A 102 25.94 -8.59 12.55
C GLU A 102 25.90 -9.26 11.16
N GLU A 103 25.03 -10.25 10.93
CA GLU A 103 24.95 -10.94 9.63
C GLU A 103 24.42 -10.02 8.53
N ILE A 104 23.56 -9.07 8.89
CA ILE A 104 22.88 -8.17 7.95
C ILE A 104 23.35 -6.72 8.03
N ALA A 105 24.29 -6.40 8.93
CA ALA A 105 24.73 -5.04 9.23
C ALA A 105 25.21 -4.27 7.98
N ASP A 106 25.86 -4.95 7.04
CA ASP A 106 26.38 -4.37 5.79
C ASP A 106 25.42 -4.57 4.60
N THR A 107 24.16 -4.94 4.86
CA THR A 107 23.15 -5.16 3.82
C THR A 107 22.12 -4.05 3.81
N PRO A 108 21.43 -3.81 2.68
CA PRO A 108 20.34 -2.84 2.62
C PRO A 108 19.16 -3.12 3.55
N PHE A 109 19.14 -4.28 4.23
CA PHE A 109 18.11 -4.67 5.19
C PHE A 109 18.48 -4.34 6.63
N ALA A 110 19.68 -3.81 6.90
CA ALA A 110 20.15 -3.41 8.22
C ALA A 110 19.26 -2.37 8.89
N SER A 111 18.54 -1.57 8.11
CA SER A 111 17.55 -0.64 8.63
C SER A 111 16.24 -0.65 7.84
N ARG A 112 15.18 -0.18 8.51
CA ARG A 112 13.84 -0.02 7.94
C ARG A 112 13.23 1.29 8.38
N CYS A 113 12.72 2.03 7.43
CA CYS A 113 11.97 3.25 7.65
C CYS A 113 10.48 2.97 7.64
N PHE A 114 9.82 3.38 8.71
CA PHE A 114 8.38 3.39 8.85
C PHE A 114 7.86 4.81 8.61
N CYS A 115 6.90 4.96 7.71
CA CYS A 115 6.16 6.20 7.48
C CYS A 115 4.69 5.95 7.75
N ILE A 116 4.12 6.70 8.69
CA ILE A 116 2.68 6.73 8.95
C ILE A 116 2.13 7.91 8.18
N LEU A 117 1.19 7.62 7.29
CA LEU A 117 0.60 8.58 6.36
C LEU A 117 -0.88 8.71 6.65
N HIS A 118 -1.38 9.94 6.64
CA HIS A 118 -2.79 10.27 6.67
C HIS A 118 -3.17 10.93 5.35
N PRO A 119 -3.85 10.19 4.44
CA PRO A 119 -4.41 10.75 3.23
C PRO A 119 -5.53 11.74 3.57
N SER A 120 -5.53 12.88 2.90
CA SER A 120 -6.63 13.84 2.89
C SER A 120 -7.13 13.93 1.45
N ASN A 121 -8.30 13.34 1.19
CA ASN A 121 -8.97 13.44 -0.13
C ASN A 121 -9.42 14.88 -0.40
#